data_AF-A0A3C0ZIQ6-F1
#
_entry.id   AF-A0A3C0ZIQ6-F1
#
_cell.length_a   1.000
_cell.length_b   1.000
_cell.length_c   1.000
_cell.angle_alpha   90.00
_cell.angle_beta   90.00
_cell.angle_gamma   90.00
#
_symmetry.space_group_name_H-M   'P 1'
#
loop_
_entity.id
_entity.type
_entity.pdbx_description
1 polymer ?
#
loop_
_entity_poly.entity_id
_entity_poly.type
_entity_poly.pdbx_seq_one_letter_code
_entity_poly.pdbx_strand_id
1 'polypeptide(L)'
;MECNHIKDQFLAWSEETLDPRRRSEVESHLTSCRRCSVYFETCSHIIDPKWREELPRLEADPFLPTRIAALVDERSTSGLRGPIVAGVRFSLAVMMLMIAIGFGIYLGQGPAPARQQQSDDAYFSAYYEAVSQQGFASNLDYLVETTGGRQR
;
A
#
# COMPACT_ATOMS: atom_id res chain seq x y z
N MET A 1 -29.14 -8.97 36.96
CA MET A 1 -27.84 -9.27 36.30
C MET A 1 -27.62 -10.77 36.31
N GLU A 2 -27.25 -11.35 35.17
CA GLU A 2 -26.92 -12.77 35.09
C GLU A 2 -25.50 -13.03 35.62
N CYS A 3 -25.32 -14.13 36.34
CA CYS A 3 -24.03 -14.49 36.95
C CYS A 3 -22.89 -14.63 35.93
N ASN A 4 -23.20 -15.04 34.69
CA ASN A 4 -22.18 -15.16 33.63
C ASN A 4 -21.66 -13.79 33.21
N HIS A 5 -22.55 -12.80 33.06
CA HIS A 5 -22.18 -11.46 32.65
C HIS A 5 -21.25 -10.75 33.66
N ILE A 6 -21.45 -11.02 34.96
CA ILE A 6 -20.59 -10.47 36.02
C ILE A 6 -19.18 -11.07 35.98
N LYS A 7 -19.03 -12.35 35.61
CA LYS A 7 -17.72 -12.98 35.48
C LYS A 7 -16.89 -12.37 34.34
N ASP A 8 -17.54 -12.05 33.23
CA ASP A 8 -16.85 -11.40 32.09
C ASP A 8 -16.32 -10.01 32.46
N GLN A 9 -16.93 -9.35 33.45
CA GLN A 9 -16.50 -8.04 33.94
C GLN A 9 -15.42 -8.11 35.03
N PHE A 10 -15.01 -9.30 35.46
CA PHE A 10 -14.05 -9.47 36.56
C PHE A 10 -12.71 -8.77 36.28
N LEU A 11 -12.12 -8.96 35.09
CA LEU A 11 -10.82 -8.37 34.75
C LEU A 11 -10.87 -6.84 34.81
N ALA A 12 -11.86 -6.25 34.14
CA ALA A 12 -12.01 -4.81 34.11
C ALA A 12 -12.40 -4.21 35.47
N TRP A 13 -13.07 -4.98 36.35
CA TRP A 13 -13.28 -4.60 37.74
C TRP A 13 -11.96 -4.62 38.54
N SER A 14 -11.14 -5.66 38.35
CA SER A 14 -9.86 -5.83 39.05
C SER A 14 -8.78 -4.82 38.63
N GLU A 15 -8.83 -4.36 37.39
CA GLU A 15 -7.91 -3.35 36.83
C GLU A 15 -8.42 -1.91 37.04
N GLU A 16 -9.56 -1.73 37.73
CA GLU A 16 -10.22 -0.44 37.94
C GLU A 16 -10.59 0.32 36.66
N THR A 17 -10.76 -0.39 35.54
CA THR A 17 -11.12 0.18 34.23
C THR A 17 -12.64 0.25 34.01
N LEU A 18 -13.44 -0.27 34.95
CA LEU A 18 -14.90 -0.23 34.89
C LEU A 18 -15.46 1.17 35.16
N ASP A 19 -16.52 1.54 34.44
CA ASP A 19 -17.29 2.77 34.73
C ASP A 19 -17.87 2.74 36.16
N PRO A 20 -17.91 3.88 36.89
CA PRO A 20 -18.36 3.93 38.28
C PRO A 20 -19.77 3.36 38.50
N ARG A 21 -20.69 3.57 37.56
CA ARG A 21 -22.05 3.05 37.64
C ARG A 21 -22.05 1.52 37.56
N ARG A 22 -21.31 0.96 36.60
CA ARG A 22 -21.18 -0.50 36.45
C ARG A 22 -20.46 -1.13 37.64
N ARG A 23 -19.47 -0.43 38.22
CA ARG A 23 -18.77 -0.91 39.42
C ARG A 23 -19.73 -1.09 40.58
N SER A 24 -20.62 -0.11 40.80
CA SER A 24 -21.66 -0.21 41.83
C SER A 24 -22.66 -1.36 41.59
N GLU A 25 -23.01 -1.63 40.33
CA GLU A 25 -23.89 -2.75 39.95
C GLU A 25 -23.22 -4.11 40.23
N VAL A 26 -21.92 -4.24 39.91
CA VAL A 26 -21.13 -5.44 40.21
C VAL A 26 -21.02 -5.63 41.72
N GLU A 27 -20.67 -4.60 42.48
CA GLU A 27 -20.56 -4.67 43.95
C GLU A 27 -21.91 -5.04 44.61
N SER A 28 -23.01 -4.45 44.13
CA SER A 28 -24.36 -4.84 44.56
C SER A 28 -24.68 -6.29 44.21
N HIS A 29 -24.20 -6.81 43.08
CA HIS A 29 -24.41 -8.20 42.73
C HIS A 29 -23.58 -9.12 43.64
N LEU A 30 -22.33 -8.78 43.93
CA LEU A 30 -21.43 -9.55 44.79
C LEU A 30 -21.96 -9.68 46.22
N THR A 31 -22.65 -8.66 46.75
CA THR A 31 -23.29 -8.74 48.08
C THR A 31 -24.51 -9.65 48.09
N SER A 32 -25.25 -9.74 46.98
CA SER A 32 -26.45 -10.58 46.87
C SER A 32 -26.19 -12.02 46.43
N CYS A 33 -25.11 -12.27 45.69
CA CYS A 33 -24.84 -13.56 45.06
C CYS A 33 -23.55 -14.20 45.59
N ARG A 34 -23.70 -15.13 46.54
CA ARG A 34 -22.59 -15.88 47.15
C ARG A 34 -21.70 -16.61 46.14
N ARG A 35 -22.26 -17.09 45.03
CA ARG A 35 -21.48 -17.80 44.01
C ARG A 35 -20.52 -16.85 43.29
N CYS A 36 -20.96 -15.63 43.00
CA CYS A 36 -20.13 -14.62 42.35
C CYS A 36 -19.11 -14.05 43.34
N SER A 37 -19.48 -13.85 44.62
CA SER A 37 -18.54 -13.38 45.64
C SER A 37 -17.35 -14.33 45.82
N VAL A 38 -17.62 -15.64 45.96
CA VAL A 38 -16.56 -16.66 46.10
C VAL A 38 -15.68 -16.73 44.86
N TYR A 39 -16.27 -16.60 43.66
CA TYR A 39 -15.51 -16.56 42.42
C TYR A 39 -14.56 -15.35 42.37
N PHE A 40 -15.04 -14.15 42.69
CA PHE A 40 -14.24 -12.93 42.71
C PHE A 40 -13.13 -13.00 43.74
N GLU A 41 -13.42 -13.50 44.94
CA GLU A 41 -12.43 -13.70 46.01
C GLU A 41 -11.33 -14.68 45.54
N THR A 42 -11.71 -15.84 45.00
CA THR A 42 -10.76 -16.83 44.48
C THR A 42 -9.89 -16.26 43.37
N CYS A 43 -10.47 -15.55 42.41
CA CYS A 43 -9.71 -14.95 41.32
C CYS A 43 -8.83 -13.79 41.78
N SER A 44 -9.26 -13.00 42.78
CA SER A 44 -8.43 -11.94 43.35
C SER A 44 -7.17 -12.46 44.03
N HIS A 45 -7.24 -13.63 44.69
CA HIS A 45 -6.07 -14.29 45.27
C HIS A 45 -5.04 -14.74 44.22
N ILE A 46 -5.48 -15.09 43.01
CA ILE A 46 -4.57 -15.49 41.91
C ILE A 46 -3.85 -14.27 41.32
N ILE A 47 -4.52 -13.11 41.29
CA ILE A 47 -4.02 -11.87 40.69
C ILE A 47 -3.19 -11.04 41.69
N ASP A 48 -3.21 -11.41 42.97
CA ASP A 48 -2.54 -10.68 44.05
C ASP A 48 -1.07 -10.37 43.66
N PRO A 49 -0.70 -9.08 43.60
CA PRO A 49 0.63 -8.65 43.19
C PRO A 49 1.76 -9.20 44.06
N LYS A 50 1.48 -9.74 45.26
CA LYS A 50 2.50 -10.42 46.07
C LYS A 50 3.22 -11.54 45.32
N TRP A 51 2.53 -12.22 44.40
CA TRP A 51 3.14 -13.26 43.56
C TRP A 51 4.13 -12.68 42.53
N ARG A 52 4.01 -11.39 42.17
CA ARG A 52 4.95 -10.72 41.26
C ARG A 52 6.32 -10.52 41.88
N GLU A 53 6.40 -10.41 43.20
CA GLU A 53 7.68 -10.26 43.90
C GLU A 53 8.41 -11.61 44.02
N GLU A 54 7.67 -12.72 44.05
CA GLU A 54 8.23 -14.09 44.09
C GLU A 54 8.49 -14.69 42.69
N LEU A 55 7.94 -14.09 41.63
CA LEU A 55 8.20 -14.54 40.27
C LEU A 55 9.69 -14.33 39.96
N PRO A 56 10.44 -15.39 39.57
CA PRO A 56 11.83 -15.25 39.20
C PRO A 56 11.91 -14.21 38.08
N ARG A 57 12.77 -13.21 38.23
CA ARG A 57 12.98 -12.20 37.18
C ARG A 57 13.39 -12.93 35.91
N LEU A 58 12.49 -12.98 34.92
CA LEU A 58 12.82 -13.53 33.61
C LEU A 58 13.93 -12.65 33.02
N GLU A 59 15.11 -13.23 32.87
CA GLU A 59 16.18 -12.62 32.12
C GLU A 59 15.71 -12.49 30.66
N ALA A 60 15.72 -11.26 30.14
CA ALA A 60 15.23 -11.01 28.79
C ALA A 60 16.15 -11.73 27.79
N ASP A 61 15.64 -12.79 27.16
CA ASP A 61 16.37 -13.51 26.11
C ASP A 61 16.68 -12.51 24.96
N PRO A 62 17.97 -12.21 24.70
CA PRO A 62 18.37 -11.21 23.72
C PRO A 62 17.96 -11.57 22.29
N PHE A 63 17.63 -12.84 22.01
CA PHE A 63 17.22 -13.31 20.69
C PHE A 63 15.70 -13.41 20.52
N LEU A 64 14.93 -13.17 21.59
CA LEU A 64 13.47 -13.28 21.57
C LEU A 64 12.83 -12.27 20.61
N PRO A 65 13.24 -10.98 20.55
CA PRO A 65 12.73 -10.03 19.56
C PRO A 65 13.03 -10.48 18.12
N THR A 66 14.24 -10.98 17.87
CA THR A 66 14.66 -11.48 16.56
C THR A 66 13.84 -12.70 16.13
N ARG A 67 13.56 -13.63 17.06
CA ARG A 67 12.74 -14.82 16.80
C ARG A 67 11.28 -14.46 16.53
N ILE A 68 10.71 -13.51 17.28
CA ILE A 68 9.36 -13.01 17.01
C ILE A 68 9.31 -12.33 15.65
N ALA A 69 10.29 -11.48 15.32
CA ALA A 69 10.35 -10.82 14.02
C ALA A 69 10.40 -11.82 12.86
N ALA A 70 11.20 -12.89 12.98
CA ALA A 70 11.27 -13.96 12.00
C ALA A 70 9.92 -14.69 11.82
N LEU A 71 9.25 -15.02 12.93
CA LEU A 71 7.93 -15.68 12.89
C LEU A 71 6.84 -14.80 12.28
N VAL A 72 6.88 -13.49 12.55
CA VAL A 72 5.94 -12.52 11.95
C VAL A 72 6.21 -12.38 10.45
N ASP A 73 7.48 -12.34 10.02
CA ASP A 73 7.84 -12.26 8.61
C ASP A 73 7.38 -13.51 7.85
N GLU A 74 7.60 -14.70 8.40
CA GLU A 74 7.14 -15.99 7.84
C GLU A 74 5.61 -16.06 7.74
N ARG A 75 4.88 -15.50 8.71
CA ARG A 75 3.41 -15.44 8.69
C ARG A 75 2.87 -14.39 7.73
N SER A 76 3.56 -13.26 7.58
CA SER A 76 3.16 -12.19 6.67
C SER A 76 3.42 -12.54 5.20
N THR A 77 4.49 -13.28 4.93
CA THR A 77 4.85 -13.76 3.59
C THR A 77 3.94 -14.89 3.11
N SER A 78 3.39 -15.70 4.01
CA SER A 78 2.41 -16.75 3.70
C SER A 78 0.95 -16.26 3.59
N GLY A 79 0.59 -15.13 4.21
CA GLY A 79 -0.80 -14.65 4.26
C GLY A 79 -1.20 -13.58 3.23
N LEU A 80 -0.25 -12.82 2.65
CA LEU A 80 -0.59 -11.60 1.89
C LEU A 80 -0.03 -11.53 0.46
N ARG A 81 0.70 -12.55 0.00
CA ARG A 81 1.10 -12.69 -1.42
C ARG A 81 0.04 -13.45 -2.22
N GLY A 82 -1.21 -13.02 -2.14
CA GLY A 82 -2.23 -13.46 -3.10
C GLY A 82 -2.02 -12.78 -4.46
N PRO A 83 -2.39 -13.42 -5.58
CA PRO A 83 -2.27 -12.85 -6.94
C PRO A 83 -3.03 -11.53 -7.11
N ILE A 84 -3.98 -11.26 -6.22
CA ILE A 84 -4.82 -10.05 -6.20
C ILE A 84 -3.99 -8.80 -5.86
N VAL A 85 -3.06 -8.87 -4.88
CA VAL A 85 -2.24 -7.71 -4.46
C VAL A 85 -1.19 -7.36 -5.53
N ALA A 86 -0.70 -8.36 -6.25
CA ALA A 86 0.18 -8.15 -7.41
C ALA A 86 -0.56 -7.43 -8.55
N GLY A 87 -1.81 -7.82 -8.83
CA GLY A 87 -2.64 -7.17 -9.86
C GLY A 87 -2.96 -5.70 -9.56
N VAL A 88 -3.26 -5.37 -8.30
CA VAL A 88 -3.54 -3.99 -7.87
C VAL A 88 -2.32 -3.08 -8.05
N ARG A 89 -1.11 -3.58 -7.72
CA ARG A 89 0.13 -2.81 -7.92
C ARG A 89 0.40 -2.53 -9.40
N PHE A 90 0.13 -3.49 -10.28
CA PHE A 90 0.29 -3.29 -11.72
C PHE A 90 -0.72 -2.28 -12.29
N SER A 91 -1.98 -2.37 -11.86
CA SER A 91 -3.02 -1.40 -12.26
C SER A 91 -2.66 0.03 -11.83
N LEU A 92 -2.17 0.22 -10.60
CA LEU A 92 -1.77 1.53 -10.09
C LEU A 92 -0.56 2.11 -10.85
N ALA A 93 0.41 1.26 -11.21
CA ALA A 93 1.56 1.67 -12.02
C ALA A 93 1.15 2.16 -13.42
N VAL A 94 0.23 1.46 -14.08
CA VAL A 94 -0.29 1.87 -15.40
C VAL A 94 -1.07 3.18 -15.31
N MET A 95 -1.86 3.37 -14.25
CA MET A 95 -2.60 4.62 -14.04
C MET A 95 -1.65 5.81 -13.86
N MET A 96 -0.60 5.66 -13.04
CA MET A 96 0.42 6.70 -12.85
C MET A 96 1.16 7.03 -14.15
N LEU A 97 1.46 6.03 -14.98
CA LEU A 97 2.10 6.23 -16.28
C LEU A 97 1.20 7.04 -17.23
N MET A 98 -0.09 6.75 -17.27
CA MET A 98 -1.05 7.51 -18.09
C MET A 98 -1.16 8.97 -17.61
N ILE A 99 -1.16 9.21 -16.30
CA ILE A 99 -1.17 10.56 -15.74
C ILE A 99 0.09 11.33 -16.15
N ALA A 100 1.26 10.70 -16.06
CA ALA A 100 2.53 11.32 -16.45
C ALA A 100 2.57 11.69 -17.93
N ILE A 101 2.08 10.81 -18.81
CA ILE A 101 1.96 11.09 -20.25
C ILE A 101 1.01 12.26 -20.49
N GLY A 102 -0.17 12.26 -19.85
CA GLY A 102 -1.13 13.35 -19.95
C GLY A 102 -0.56 14.69 -19.48
N PHE A 103 0.18 14.70 -18.37
CA PHE A 103 0.88 15.88 -17.87
C PHE A 103 1.96 16.37 -18.84
N GLY A 104 2.72 15.44 -19.44
CA GLY A 104 3.73 15.77 -20.45
C GLY A 104 3.13 16.44 -21.67
N ILE A 105 2.00 15.93 -22.18
CA ILE A 105 1.27 16.55 -23.30
C ILE A 105 0.74 17.92 -22.91
N TYR A 106 0.15 18.04 -21.72
CA TYR A 106 -0.42 19.30 -21.23
C TYR A 106 0.65 20.40 -21.08
N LEU A 107 1.83 20.06 -20.53
CA LEU A 107 2.96 21.00 -20.44
C LEU A 107 3.59 21.30 -21.81
N GLY A 108 3.58 20.33 -22.74
CA GLY A 108 4.05 20.52 -24.11
C GLY A 108 3.17 21.47 -24.93
N GLN A 109 1.88 21.58 -24.60
CA GLN A 109 0.96 22.57 -25.17
C GLN A 109 1.02 23.93 -24.47
N GLY A 110 2.19 24.29 -23.93
CA GLY A 110 2.44 25.65 -23.42
C GLY A 110 1.92 26.72 -24.41
N PRO A 111 1.41 27.85 -23.90
CA PRO A 111 0.70 28.84 -24.71
C PRO A 111 1.56 29.22 -25.92
N ALA A 112 1.07 28.83 -27.11
CA ALA A 112 1.80 29.04 -28.34
C ALA A 112 2.22 30.51 -28.43
N PRO A 113 3.53 30.84 -28.56
CA PRO A 113 3.90 32.16 -29.00
C PRO A 113 3.33 32.30 -30.42
N ALA A 114 2.41 33.24 -30.61
CA ALA A 114 1.72 33.51 -31.87
C ALA A 114 2.65 34.04 -32.99
N ARG A 115 3.88 33.52 -33.13
CA ARG A 115 4.92 34.13 -33.98
C ARG A 115 5.87 33.18 -34.72
N GLN A 116 5.60 31.88 -34.78
CA GLN A 116 6.57 30.94 -35.38
C GLN A 116 6.03 30.00 -36.46
N GLN A 117 4.78 30.16 -36.88
CA GLN A 117 4.21 29.35 -37.96
C GLN A 117 4.60 29.85 -39.36
N GLN A 118 5.23 31.02 -39.47
CA GLN A 118 5.69 31.59 -40.75
C GLN A 118 7.12 31.16 -41.14
N SER A 119 7.88 30.56 -40.20
CA SER A 119 9.25 30.13 -40.44
C SER A 119 9.33 28.70 -40.99
N ASP A 120 8.49 27.80 -40.49
CA ASP A 120 8.59 26.37 -40.82
C ASP A 120 8.13 26.08 -42.26
N ASP A 121 7.12 26.79 -42.76
CA ASP A 121 6.69 26.68 -44.16
C ASP A 121 7.78 27.15 -45.14
N ALA A 122 8.55 28.17 -44.77
CA ALA A 122 9.65 28.71 -45.59
C ALA A 122 10.87 27.77 -45.63
N TYR A 123 11.15 27.07 -44.52
CA TYR A 123 12.21 26.05 -44.49
C TYR A 123 11.81 24.77 -45.23
N PHE A 124 10.54 24.34 -45.10
CA PHE A 124 10.03 23.20 -45.85
C PHE A 124 10.03 23.47 -47.35
N SER A 125 9.59 24.65 -47.80
CA SER A 125 9.61 25.00 -49.23
C SER A 125 11.04 25.06 -49.78
N ALA A 126 11.99 25.66 -49.04
CA ALA A 126 13.38 25.77 -49.46
C ALA A 126 14.07 24.38 -49.58
N TYR A 127 13.74 23.44 -48.68
CA TYR A 127 14.28 22.08 -48.76
C TYR A 127 13.77 21.33 -49.99
N TYR A 128 12.46 21.41 -50.27
CA TYR A 128 11.88 20.76 -51.46
C TYR A 128 12.33 21.41 -52.76
N GLU A 129 12.54 22.72 -52.79
CA GLU A 129 13.07 23.43 -53.96
C GLU A 129 14.52 23.01 -54.26
N ALA A 130 15.37 22.89 -53.24
CA ALA A 130 16.76 22.42 -53.42
C ALA A 130 16.84 20.96 -53.90
N VAL A 131 15.98 20.09 -53.37
CA VAL A 131 15.93 18.66 -53.76
C VAL A 131 15.36 18.47 -55.17
N SER A 132 14.36 19.28 -55.56
CA SER A 132 13.72 19.15 -56.88
C SER A 132 14.54 19.78 -58.02
N GLN A 133 15.38 20.79 -57.75
CA GLN A 133 16.24 21.39 -58.78
C GLN A 133 17.45 20.51 -59.18
N GLN A 134 17.91 19.58 -58.33
CA GLN A 134 19.10 18.78 -58.63
C GLN A 134 18.78 17.48 -59.36
N GLY A 135 18.40 17.54 -60.65
CA GLY A 135 18.59 16.46 -61.63
C GLY A 135 18.19 15.03 -61.22
N PHE A 136 17.35 14.88 -60.19
CA PHE A 136 17.14 13.61 -59.51
C PHE A 136 16.25 12.73 -60.38
N ALA A 137 15.28 13.34 -61.06
CA ALA A 137 14.46 12.69 -62.07
C ALA A 137 15.31 12.09 -63.20
N SER A 138 16.31 12.82 -63.71
CA SER A 138 17.19 12.30 -64.78
C SER A 138 18.11 11.16 -64.33
N ASN A 139 18.57 11.17 -63.07
CA ASN A 139 19.37 10.06 -62.52
C ASN A 139 18.51 8.84 -62.17
N LEU A 140 17.25 9.05 -61.78
CA LEU A 140 16.33 7.97 -61.45
C LEU A 140 15.87 7.23 -62.71
N ASP A 141 15.61 7.93 -63.82
CA ASP A 141 15.34 7.30 -65.11
C ASP A 141 16.53 6.45 -65.60
N TYR A 142 17.76 6.95 -65.47
CA TYR A 142 18.97 6.18 -65.82
C TYR A 142 19.11 4.90 -64.96
N LEU A 143 18.83 4.99 -63.66
CA LEU A 143 18.91 3.84 -62.76
C LEU A 143 17.80 2.81 -63.02
N VAL A 144 16.59 3.25 -63.33
CA VAL A 144 15.47 2.35 -63.67
C VAL A 144 15.72 1.67 -65.01
N GLU A 145 16.25 2.38 -66.01
CA GLU A 145 16.56 1.79 -67.32
C GLU A 145 17.73 0.79 -67.25
N THR A 146 18.76 1.08 -66.44
CA THR A 146 19.89 0.16 -66.24
C THR A 146 19.55 -1.07 -65.39
N THR A 147 18.54 -1.00 -64.50
CA THR A 147 18.09 -2.15 -63.70
C THR A 147 16.94 -2.93 -64.33
N GLY A 148 16.13 -2.31 -65.18
CA GLY A 148 15.00 -2.95 -65.89
C GLY A 148 15.39 -3.84 -67.08
N GLY A 149 16.62 -3.71 -67.61
CA GLY A 149 17.08 -4.45 -68.80
C GLY A 149 17.50 -5.91 -68.58
N ARG A 150 17.42 -6.45 -67.36
CA ARG A 150 17.93 -7.80 -67.03
C ARG A 150 16.82 -8.83 -66.84
N GLN A 151 15.89 -8.91 -67.79
CA GLN A 151 15.11 -10.13 -68.02
C GLN A 151 14.80 -10.28 -69.52
N ARG A 152 15.69 -10.96 -70.24
CA ARG A 152 15.37 -11.91 -71.31
C ARG A 152 16.62 -12.68 -71.71
#